data_AF-A0AA41EAP4-F1
#
_entry.id   AF-A0AA41EAP4-F1
#
_cell.length_a   1.000
_cell.length_b   1.000
_cell.length_c   1.000
_cell.angle_alpha   90.00
_cell.angle_beta   90.00
_cell.angle_gamma   90.00
#
_symmetry.space_group_name_H-M   'P 1'
#
loop_
_entity.id
_entity.type
_entity.pdbx_description
1 polymer ?
#
loop_
_entity_poly.entity_id
_entity_poly.type
_entity_poly.pdbx_seq_one_letter_code
_entity_poly.pdbx_strand_id
1 'polypeptide(L)'
;MNRQQSPRSNAYPYRPPRERGTWRAFALAALIHVLLALFLYHGVQWQNSTPAGAEAELWTEVPDVPAPRPVVTPTPPAKLAPPPPPVRDEQADIALQQKKRQQEAAAREALLEQQRRAQQLKAQQEEARREQLAAQQAAALAAQKAAEREKQKQSDKLKQQQLVEQQKLEQQKLQQQKQQQQKQAQLEAQEAAKAKADAAAKAKAESQAKAKAEAAARAKADAAAKAKLDRERNARLAQMQGLAGAGEGGGQGLAKSGTGTGSGGNAASPGYADKVRRRVKPNIVWGGERAGLTTIVRIRCTPSGDLLSVSVSRPSGNSGWDQAVVNAIQASVPLPPDTDGHTPSSITITFKAAE
;
A
#
# COMPACT_ATOMS: atom_id res chain seq x y z
N MET A 1 67.42 19.99 11.31
CA MET A 1 66.11 20.65 11.44
C MET A 1 65.08 19.92 10.59
N ASN A 2 63.90 19.71 11.16
CA ASN A 2 62.61 19.43 10.53
C ASN A 2 62.37 18.10 9.79
N ARG A 3 62.08 17.12 10.64
CA ARG A 3 61.02 16.11 10.51
C ARG A 3 59.71 16.76 9.99
N GLN A 4 59.23 16.38 8.81
CA GLN A 4 57.85 16.61 8.37
C GLN A 4 57.23 15.23 8.08
N GLN A 5 56.51 14.72 9.08
CA GLN A 5 55.68 13.53 8.97
C GLN A 5 54.29 13.98 8.52
N SER A 6 53.86 13.58 7.33
CA SER A 6 52.47 13.75 6.90
C SER A 6 51.56 12.83 7.72
N PRO A 7 50.52 13.32 8.40
CA PRO A 7 49.59 12.44 9.11
C PRO A 7 48.69 11.72 8.08
N ARG A 8 48.77 10.39 8.05
CA ARG A 8 47.75 9.56 7.39
C ARG A 8 46.48 9.64 8.24
N SER A 9 45.53 10.46 7.82
CA SER A 9 44.17 10.47 8.35
C SER A 9 43.47 9.17 7.93
N ASN A 10 43.54 8.16 8.80
CA ASN A 10 42.79 6.92 8.67
C ASN A 10 41.33 7.22 9.03
N ALA A 11 40.54 7.61 8.03
CA ALA A 11 39.11 7.81 8.19
C ALA A 11 38.42 6.44 8.28
N TYR A 12 38.21 5.95 9.51
CA TYR A 12 37.33 4.82 9.76
C TYR A 12 35.87 5.28 9.56
N PRO A 13 35.10 4.72 8.61
CA PRO A 13 33.68 4.99 8.57
C PRO A 13 33.05 4.36 9.82
N TYR A 14 32.56 5.21 10.73
CA TYR A 14 31.78 4.80 11.88
C TYR A 14 30.50 4.11 11.37
N ARG A 15 30.51 2.77 11.36
CA ARG A 15 29.31 1.96 11.12
C ARG A 15 28.65 1.73 12.47
N PRO A 16 27.45 2.28 12.75
CA PRO A 16 26.75 1.90 13.95
C PRO A 16 26.51 0.37 13.93
N PRO A 17 26.78 -0.34 15.04
CA PRO A 17 26.55 -1.77 15.12
C PRO A 17 25.06 -2.04 14.85
N ARG A 18 24.77 -3.06 14.04
CA ARG A 18 23.39 -3.50 13.79
C ARG A 18 22.74 -3.88 15.12
N GLU A 19 21.83 -3.04 15.58
CA GLU A 19 21.01 -3.32 16.76
C GLU A 19 20.29 -4.65 16.53
N ARG A 20 20.57 -5.65 17.37
CA ARG A 20 19.80 -6.89 17.38
C ARG A 20 18.37 -6.49 17.75
N GLY A 21 17.41 -6.83 16.88
CA GLY A 21 16.04 -6.32 16.90
C GLY A 21 15.47 -6.12 18.29
N THR A 22 15.20 -4.86 18.63
CA THR A 22 14.64 -4.37 19.89
C THR A 22 13.37 -5.12 20.32
N TRP A 23 12.64 -5.71 19.37
CA TRP A 23 11.49 -6.59 19.60
C TRP A 23 11.76 -7.73 20.59
N ARG A 24 12.97 -8.31 20.61
CA ARG A 24 13.31 -9.35 21.59
C ARG A 24 13.41 -8.79 23.02
N ALA A 25 13.93 -7.57 23.16
CA ALA A 25 14.00 -6.88 24.44
C ALA A 25 12.61 -6.48 24.93
N PHE A 26 11.73 -6.00 24.03
CA PHE A 26 10.34 -5.71 24.37
C PHE A 26 9.55 -6.97 24.78
N ALA A 27 9.75 -8.10 24.09
CA ALA A 27 9.12 -9.37 24.45
C ALA A 27 9.59 -9.89 25.82
N LEU A 28 10.89 -9.81 26.11
CA LEU A 28 11.45 -10.18 27.42
C LEU A 28 10.96 -9.23 28.53
N ALA A 29 10.90 -7.93 28.27
CA ALA A 29 10.38 -6.97 29.22
C ALA A 29 8.91 -7.25 29.55
N ALA A 30 8.06 -7.47 28.55
CA ALA A 30 6.65 -7.82 28.77
C ALA A 30 6.50 -9.11 29.58
N LEU A 31 7.32 -10.13 29.30
CA LEU A 31 7.32 -11.39 30.05
C LEU A 31 7.67 -11.19 31.53
N ILE A 32 8.68 -10.37 31.86
CA ILE A 32 9.03 -10.05 33.25
C ILE A 32 7.89 -9.31 33.95
N HIS A 33 7.20 -8.37 33.28
CA HIS A 33 6.10 -7.63 33.90
C HIS A 33 4.88 -8.53 34.17
N VAL A 34 4.60 -9.48 33.29
CA VAL A 34 3.53 -10.48 33.51
C VAL A 34 3.87 -11.38 34.70
N LEU A 35 5.12 -11.83 34.82
CA LEU A 35 5.58 -12.61 35.98
C LEU A 35 5.49 -11.81 37.28
N LEU A 36 5.86 -10.52 37.26
CA LEU A 36 5.74 -9.63 38.42
C LEU A 36 4.27 -9.44 38.82
N ALA A 37 3.36 -9.26 37.86
CA ALA A 37 1.94 -9.11 38.12
C ALA A 37 1.33 -10.40 38.71
N LEU A 38 1.71 -11.57 38.20
CA LEU A 38 1.30 -12.87 38.75
C LEU A 38 1.83 -13.07 40.17
N PHE A 39 3.08 -12.70 40.43
CA PHE A 39 3.68 -12.77 41.76
C PHE A 39 2.98 -11.85 42.76
N LEU A 40 2.70 -10.60 42.37
CA LEU A 40 1.94 -9.65 43.19
C LEU A 40 0.50 -10.14 43.44
N TYR A 41 -0.16 -10.68 42.42
CA TYR A 41 -1.50 -11.22 42.57
C TYR A 41 -1.54 -12.38 43.58
N HIS A 42 -0.58 -13.30 43.50
CA HIS A 42 -0.52 -14.43 44.42
C HIS A 42 -0.04 -14.03 45.83
N GLY A 43 0.86 -13.04 45.94
CA GLY A 43 1.40 -12.56 47.22
C GLY A 43 0.42 -11.66 47.99
N VAL A 44 -0.30 -10.77 47.30
CA VAL A 44 -1.28 -9.87 47.95
C VAL A 44 -2.52 -10.65 48.40
N GLN A 45 -2.91 -11.70 47.69
CA GLN A 45 -4.00 -12.59 48.12
C GLN A 45 -3.68 -13.35 49.41
N TRP A 46 -2.40 -13.56 49.76
CA TRP A 46 -2.02 -14.23 51.00
C TRP A 46 -1.98 -13.28 52.21
N GLN A 47 -1.83 -11.96 51.99
CA GLN A 47 -1.81 -10.96 53.05
C GLN A 47 -3.20 -10.38 53.39
N ASN A 48 -4.22 -10.68 52.59
CA ASN A 48 -5.60 -10.25 52.84
C ASN A 48 -6.35 -11.25 53.74
N SER A 49 -5.75 -11.59 54.87
CA SER A 49 -6.49 -12.18 55.99
C SER A 49 -7.20 -11.03 56.70
N THR A 50 -8.54 -11.01 56.63
CA THR A 50 -9.37 -10.05 57.35
C THR A 50 -8.95 -10.02 58.82
N PRO A 51 -8.53 -8.88 59.40
CA PRO A 51 -8.32 -8.81 60.83
C PRO A 51 -9.66 -9.09 61.50
N ALA A 52 -9.76 -10.21 62.21
CA ALA A 52 -10.90 -10.52 63.05
C ALA A 52 -11.05 -9.39 64.08
N GLY A 53 -12.25 -8.81 64.13
CA GLY A 53 -12.75 -7.83 65.11
C GLY A 53 -11.72 -7.21 66.05
N ALA A 54 -11.15 -6.07 65.65
CA ALA A 54 -10.62 -5.12 66.61
C ALA A 54 -11.81 -4.30 67.14
N GLU A 55 -12.43 -4.80 68.19
CA GLU A 55 -13.45 -4.09 68.96
C GLU A 55 -12.73 -3.02 69.78
N ALA A 56 -12.78 -1.78 69.31
CA ALA A 56 -12.38 -0.64 70.12
C ALA A 56 -13.48 -0.42 71.16
N GLU A 57 -13.31 -0.99 72.36
CA GLU A 57 -14.11 -0.65 73.53
C GLU A 57 -13.96 0.86 73.80
N LEU A 58 -15.01 1.60 73.49
CA LEU A 58 -15.13 3.02 73.75
C LEU A 58 -15.47 3.20 75.22
N TRP A 59 -14.45 3.47 76.04
CA TRP A 59 -14.61 3.83 77.44
C TRP A 59 -15.46 5.10 77.56
N THR A 60 -16.61 4.98 78.20
CA THR A 60 -17.25 6.11 78.86
C THR A 60 -17.43 5.74 80.32
N GLU A 61 -16.55 6.29 81.16
CA GLU A 61 -16.67 6.31 82.62
C GLU A 61 -18.02 6.94 83.01
N VAL A 62 -18.83 6.15 83.70
CA VAL A 62 -19.99 6.62 84.46
C VAL A 62 -19.46 7.16 85.79
N PRO A 63 -19.69 8.45 86.13
CA PRO A 63 -19.39 8.93 87.47
C PRO A 63 -20.38 8.30 88.48
N ASP A 64 -19.83 7.48 89.35
CA ASP A 64 -20.43 7.02 90.60
C ASP A 64 -20.69 8.23 91.50
N VAL A 65 -21.94 8.43 91.93
CA VAL A 65 -22.30 9.41 92.97
C VAL A 65 -22.99 8.63 94.10
N PRO A 66 -22.43 8.66 95.33
CA PRO A 66 -22.86 7.80 96.42
C PRO A 66 -24.17 8.28 97.04
N ALA A 67 -25.02 7.31 97.41
CA ALA A 67 -26.18 7.52 98.27
C ALA A 67 -25.75 7.72 99.74
N PRO A 68 -26.27 8.74 100.47
CA PRO A 68 -26.11 8.80 101.90
C PRO A 68 -27.28 8.13 102.65
N ARG A 69 -26.96 7.27 103.62
CA ARG A 69 -27.83 6.87 104.74
C ARG A 69 -27.27 7.45 106.06
N PRO A 70 -27.86 7.16 107.23
CA PRO A 70 -28.86 7.95 107.94
C PRO A 70 -28.27 8.63 109.20
N VAL A 71 -28.93 9.65 109.76
CA VAL A 71 -28.60 10.12 111.12
C VAL A 71 -29.86 10.32 111.97
N VAL A 72 -29.68 9.90 113.22
CA VAL A 72 -30.55 9.57 114.35
C VAL A 72 -31.42 10.75 114.86
N THR A 73 -32.58 10.37 115.41
CA THR A 73 -33.47 11.13 116.33
C THR A 73 -32.75 11.61 117.62
N PRO A 74 -33.25 12.68 118.27
CA PRO A 74 -33.96 12.45 119.54
C PRO A 74 -35.24 13.29 119.75
N THR A 75 -36.06 12.80 120.68
CA THR A 75 -37.46 13.15 121.01
C THR A 75 -37.58 14.24 122.11
N PRO A 76 -38.79 14.59 122.65
CA PRO A 76 -39.50 15.87 122.56
C PRO A 76 -39.43 16.72 123.87
N PRO A 77 -40.17 17.85 124.01
CA PRO A 77 -41.54 17.78 124.55
C PRO A 77 -42.56 18.83 124.02
N ALA A 78 -43.84 18.47 124.15
CA ALA A 78 -45.07 19.28 124.41
C ALA A 78 -45.04 20.80 124.10
N LYS A 79 -46.07 21.42 123.48
CA LYS A 79 -47.48 21.45 123.89
C LYS A 79 -48.27 22.40 122.95
N LEU A 80 -49.60 22.26 122.94
CA LEU A 80 -50.64 23.27 122.62
C LEU A 80 -51.04 23.55 121.15
N ALA A 81 -52.31 23.23 120.85
CA ALA A 81 -53.12 23.78 119.75
C ALA A 81 -53.75 25.14 120.14
N PRO A 82 -54.52 25.84 119.30
CA PRO A 82 -54.43 26.14 117.85
C PRO A 82 -54.48 27.68 117.58
N PRO A 83 -54.36 28.14 116.32
CA PRO A 83 -55.43 28.97 115.74
C PRO A 83 -55.82 28.51 114.31
N PRO A 84 -56.97 28.96 113.77
CA PRO A 84 -57.57 28.42 112.55
C PRO A 84 -56.73 28.74 111.30
N PRO A 85 -56.85 27.93 110.23
CA PRO A 85 -56.13 28.18 108.98
C PRO A 85 -56.62 29.50 108.37
N PRO A 86 -55.72 30.42 107.96
CA PRO A 86 -56.11 31.43 106.99
C PRO A 86 -56.37 30.68 105.68
N VAL A 87 -57.61 30.71 105.22
CA VAL A 87 -57.98 30.38 103.84
C VAL A 87 -57.05 31.19 102.93
N ARG A 88 -56.04 30.53 102.38
CA ARG A 88 -55.24 31.02 101.26
C ARG A 88 -55.98 30.61 100.00
N ASP A 89 -56.05 31.50 99.03
CA ASP A 89 -56.69 31.27 97.73
C ASP A 89 -55.97 30.17 96.92
N GLU A 90 -56.11 28.89 97.30
CA GLU A 90 -55.48 27.74 96.62
C GLU A 90 -55.83 27.70 95.12
N GLN A 91 -56.96 28.29 94.74
CA GLN A 91 -57.44 28.38 93.36
C GLN A 91 -56.57 29.30 92.48
N ALA A 92 -55.95 30.35 93.04
CA ALA A 92 -55.08 31.27 92.29
C ALA A 92 -53.69 30.66 92.01
N ASP A 93 -53.12 29.94 92.97
CA ASP A 93 -51.82 29.27 92.83
C ASP A 93 -51.89 28.05 91.88
N ILE A 94 -53.00 27.32 91.89
CA ILE A 94 -53.25 26.21 90.94
C ILE A 94 -53.34 26.75 89.49
N ALA A 95 -54.03 27.88 89.29
CA ALA A 95 -54.14 28.51 87.97
C ALA A 95 -52.78 28.99 87.43
N LEU A 96 -51.93 29.56 88.30
CA LEU A 96 -50.57 29.99 87.94
C LEU A 96 -49.67 28.79 87.61
N GLN A 97 -49.76 27.69 88.37
CA GLN A 97 -48.98 26.48 88.11
C GLN A 97 -49.39 25.79 86.80
N GLN A 98 -50.70 25.74 86.51
CA GLN A 98 -51.21 25.21 85.24
C GLN A 98 -50.73 26.05 84.04
N LYS A 99 -50.78 27.37 84.14
CA LYS A 99 -50.26 28.28 83.09
C LYS A 99 -48.76 28.09 82.85
N LYS A 100 -47.96 27.92 83.92
CA LYS A 100 -46.52 27.64 83.80
C LYS A 100 -46.25 26.29 83.09
N ARG A 101 -47.03 25.24 83.41
CA ARG A 101 -46.92 23.93 82.74
C ARG A 101 -47.31 24.01 81.26
N GLN A 102 -48.35 24.78 80.92
CA GLN A 102 -48.74 25.02 79.53
C GLN A 102 -47.65 25.80 78.75
N GLN A 103 -47.06 26.83 79.36
CA GLN A 103 -45.94 27.57 78.75
C GLN A 103 -44.70 26.70 78.56
N GLU A 104 -44.37 25.85 79.53
CA GLU A 104 -43.25 24.91 79.42
C GLU A 104 -43.51 23.84 78.35
N ALA A 105 -44.74 23.32 78.26
CA ALA A 105 -45.14 22.39 77.21
C ALA A 105 -45.04 23.05 75.81
N ALA A 106 -45.53 24.28 75.66
CA ALA A 106 -45.41 25.05 74.42
C ALA A 106 -43.95 25.36 74.05
N ALA A 107 -43.10 25.67 75.03
CA ALA A 107 -41.66 25.88 74.81
C ALA A 107 -40.94 24.59 74.38
N ARG A 108 -41.28 23.45 74.98
CA ARG A 108 -40.76 22.13 74.60
C ARG A 108 -41.21 21.74 73.18
N GLU A 109 -42.46 22.00 72.83
CA GLU A 109 -42.99 21.75 71.48
C GLU A 109 -42.31 22.65 70.43
N ALA A 110 -42.14 23.94 70.72
CA ALA A 110 -41.42 24.86 69.84
C ALA A 110 -39.95 24.47 69.65
N LEU A 111 -39.27 23.98 70.70
CA LEU A 111 -37.89 23.48 70.59
C LEU A 111 -37.81 22.21 69.73
N LEU A 112 -38.74 21.27 69.90
CA LEU A 112 -38.83 20.07 69.05
C LEU A 112 -39.10 20.43 67.59
N GLU A 113 -39.95 21.42 67.33
CA GLU A 113 -40.20 21.91 65.98
C GLU A 113 -38.95 22.58 65.38
N GLN A 114 -38.24 23.42 66.13
CA GLN A 114 -36.96 23.98 65.70
C GLN A 114 -35.92 22.89 65.42
N GLN A 115 -35.84 21.86 66.27
CA GLN A 115 -34.94 20.73 66.06
C GLN A 115 -35.31 19.93 64.81
N ARG A 116 -36.61 19.66 64.57
CA ARG A 116 -37.09 19.00 63.33
C ARG A 116 -36.79 19.84 62.09
N ARG A 117 -37.04 21.14 62.11
CA ARG A 117 -36.71 22.06 61.01
C ARG A 117 -35.19 22.09 60.75
N ALA A 118 -34.37 22.13 61.78
CA ALA A 118 -32.92 22.06 61.65
C ALA A 118 -32.44 20.72 61.08
N GLN A 119 -33.03 19.60 61.51
CA GLN A 119 -32.75 18.28 60.95
C GLN A 119 -33.18 18.18 59.48
N GLN A 120 -34.35 18.70 59.11
CA GLN A 120 -34.82 18.74 57.73
C GLN A 120 -33.91 19.60 56.83
N LEU A 121 -33.49 20.79 57.29
CA LEU A 121 -32.55 21.63 56.55
C LEU A 121 -31.19 20.94 56.38
N LYS A 122 -30.69 20.26 57.42
CA LYS A 122 -29.44 19.50 57.34
C LYS A 122 -29.55 18.32 56.36
N ALA A 123 -30.68 17.61 56.38
CA ALA A 123 -30.95 16.53 55.43
C ALA A 123 -31.02 17.04 53.97
N GLN A 124 -31.74 18.15 53.74
CA GLN A 124 -31.80 18.80 52.42
C GLN A 124 -30.42 19.28 51.95
N GLN A 125 -29.59 19.84 52.85
CA GLN A 125 -28.22 20.24 52.52
C GLN A 125 -27.33 19.04 52.18
N GLU A 126 -27.47 17.93 52.90
CA GLU A 126 -26.70 16.71 52.61
C GLU A 126 -27.13 16.10 51.27
N GLU A 127 -28.43 16.03 50.99
CA GLU A 127 -28.98 15.56 49.72
C GLU A 127 -28.51 16.44 48.56
N ALA A 128 -28.65 17.77 48.67
CA ALA A 128 -28.15 18.71 47.67
C ALA A 128 -26.63 18.59 47.45
N ARG A 129 -25.85 18.36 48.51
CA ARG A 129 -24.40 18.13 48.39
C ARG A 129 -24.08 16.80 47.71
N ARG A 130 -24.85 15.74 48.00
CA ARG A 130 -24.73 14.43 47.33
C ARG A 130 -25.07 14.54 45.86
N GLU A 131 -26.15 15.23 45.51
CA GLU A 131 -26.52 15.50 44.11
C GLU A 131 -25.46 16.32 43.39
N GLN A 132 -24.91 17.37 44.03
CA GLN A 132 -23.82 18.16 43.45
C GLN A 132 -22.56 17.33 43.21
N LEU A 133 -22.19 16.43 44.14
CA LEU A 133 -21.05 15.52 43.96
C LEU A 133 -21.30 14.51 42.84
N ALA A 134 -22.52 13.95 42.78
CA ALA A 134 -22.91 13.03 41.71
C ALA A 134 -22.90 13.74 40.34
N ALA A 135 -23.39 14.98 40.27
CA ALA A 135 -23.36 15.80 39.06
C ALA A 135 -21.92 16.16 38.65
N GLN A 136 -21.04 16.51 39.60
CA GLN A 136 -19.62 16.76 39.33
C GLN A 136 -18.89 15.51 38.83
N GLN A 137 -19.15 14.34 39.43
CA GLN A 137 -18.58 13.07 38.97
C GLN A 137 -19.09 12.70 37.57
N ALA A 138 -20.39 12.87 37.30
CA ALA A 138 -20.98 12.65 35.99
C ALA A 138 -20.38 13.60 34.94
N ALA A 139 -20.22 14.88 35.27
CA ALA A 139 -19.59 15.88 34.39
C ALA A 139 -18.11 15.56 34.13
N ALA A 140 -17.36 15.14 35.16
CA ALA A 140 -15.95 14.75 35.02
C ALA A 140 -15.79 13.50 34.13
N LEU A 141 -16.63 12.49 34.31
CA LEU A 141 -16.64 11.29 33.46
C LEU A 141 -17.05 11.62 32.02
N ALA A 142 -18.03 12.50 31.82
CA ALA A 142 -18.41 12.98 30.50
C ALA A 142 -17.27 13.75 29.82
N ALA A 143 -16.57 14.61 30.56
CA ALA A 143 -15.40 15.35 30.07
C ALA A 143 -14.23 14.42 29.72
N GLN A 144 -13.94 13.40 30.53
CA GLN A 144 -12.92 12.40 30.22
C GLN A 144 -13.25 11.60 28.95
N LYS A 145 -14.50 11.14 28.81
CA LYS A 145 -14.96 10.45 27.59
C LYS A 145 -14.92 11.35 26.35
N ALA A 146 -15.26 12.63 26.49
CA ALA A 146 -15.15 13.59 25.40
C ALA A 146 -13.68 13.83 25.01
N ALA A 147 -12.78 14.00 25.98
CA ALA A 147 -11.35 14.17 25.74
C ALA A 147 -10.71 12.92 25.10
N GLU A 148 -11.11 11.71 25.52
CA GLU A 148 -10.65 10.47 24.92
C GLU A 148 -11.13 10.32 23.47
N ARG A 149 -12.40 10.64 23.19
CA ARG A 149 -12.94 10.64 21.82
C ARG A 149 -12.21 11.64 20.93
N GLU A 150 -11.89 12.84 21.42
CA GLU A 150 -11.11 13.82 20.66
C GLU A 150 -9.67 13.34 20.41
N LYS A 151 -9.02 12.71 21.39
CA LYS A 151 -7.71 12.07 21.20
C LYS A 151 -7.77 10.93 20.18
N GLN A 152 -8.81 10.08 20.23
CA GLN A 152 -9.02 9.02 19.25
C GLN A 152 -9.19 9.61 17.84
N LYS A 153 -10.08 10.59 17.66
CA LYS A 153 -10.25 11.29 16.38
C LYS A 153 -8.96 11.94 15.87
N GLN A 154 -8.17 12.57 16.73
CA GLN A 154 -6.88 13.15 16.36
C GLN A 154 -5.89 12.07 15.93
N SER A 155 -5.83 10.95 16.66
CA SER A 155 -4.96 9.82 16.33
C SER A 155 -5.37 9.15 15.03
N ASP A 156 -6.67 8.99 14.75
CA ASP A 156 -7.18 8.41 13.52
C ASP A 156 -6.97 9.35 12.34
N LYS A 157 -7.16 10.66 12.53
CA LYS A 157 -6.83 11.69 11.54
C LYS A 157 -5.33 11.69 11.21
N LEU A 158 -4.46 11.60 12.20
CA LEU A 158 -3.00 11.50 12.01
C LEU A 158 -2.62 10.21 11.27
N LYS A 159 -3.17 9.06 11.66
CA LYS A 159 -2.94 7.78 10.95
C LYS A 159 -3.44 7.85 9.51
N GLN A 160 -4.59 8.47 9.26
CA GLN A 160 -5.13 8.63 7.92
C GLN A 160 -4.29 9.59 7.07
N GLN A 161 -3.80 10.69 7.66
CA GLN A 161 -2.84 11.59 7.00
C GLN A 161 -1.53 10.88 6.65
N GLN A 162 -0.98 10.10 7.58
CA GLN A 162 0.23 9.30 7.34
C GLN A 162 0.02 8.24 6.26
N LEU A 163 -1.14 7.58 6.23
CA LEU A 163 -1.46 6.60 5.19
C LEU A 163 -1.59 7.27 3.82
N VAL A 164 -2.28 8.40 3.73
CA VAL A 164 -2.41 9.17 2.48
C VAL A 164 -1.05 9.69 2.01
N GLU A 165 -0.21 10.19 2.92
CA GLU A 165 1.14 10.65 2.60
C GLU A 165 2.04 9.50 2.15
N GLN A 166 1.96 8.34 2.82
CA GLN A 166 2.70 7.14 2.44
C GLN A 166 2.27 6.63 1.06
N GLN A 167 0.96 6.57 0.79
CA GLN A 167 0.42 6.21 -0.53
C GLN A 167 0.87 7.21 -1.61
N LYS A 168 0.86 8.51 -1.31
CA LYS A 168 1.34 9.55 -2.23
C LYS A 168 2.84 9.41 -2.51
N LEU A 169 3.65 9.13 -1.48
CA LEU A 169 5.09 8.91 -1.62
C LEU A 169 5.38 7.65 -2.43
N GLU A 170 4.64 6.55 -2.19
CA GLU A 170 4.77 5.31 -2.96
C GLU A 170 4.34 5.50 -4.42
N GLN A 171 3.23 6.20 -4.66
CA GLN A 171 2.77 6.55 -6.00
C GLN A 171 3.80 7.44 -6.73
N GLN A 172 4.37 8.42 -6.04
CA GLN A 172 5.42 9.28 -6.60
C GLN A 172 6.70 8.49 -6.90
N LYS A 173 7.14 7.57 -6.02
CA LYS A 173 8.27 6.68 -6.27
C LYS A 173 8.02 5.76 -7.46
N LEU A 174 6.83 5.17 -7.56
CA LEU A 174 6.46 4.31 -8.68
C LEU A 174 6.41 5.10 -10.00
N GLN A 175 5.90 6.33 -9.98
CA GLN A 175 5.89 7.22 -11.14
C GLN A 175 7.31 7.63 -11.54
N GLN A 176 8.16 7.98 -10.57
CA GLN A 176 9.57 8.31 -10.81
C GLN A 176 10.33 7.10 -11.38
N GLN A 177 10.10 5.89 -10.85
CA GLN A 177 10.71 4.67 -11.34
C GLN A 177 10.24 4.33 -12.76
N LYS A 178 8.94 4.49 -13.07
CA LYS A 178 8.42 4.36 -14.45
C LYS A 178 9.04 5.39 -15.39
N GLN A 179 9.17 6.64 -14.97
CA GLN A 179 9.82 7.68 -15.79
C GLN A 179 11.31 7.38 -16.02
N GLN A 180 12.02 6.89 -15.00
CA GLN A 180 13.42 6.47 -15.14
C GLN A 180 13.55 5.27 -16.09
N GLN A 181 12.70 4.26 -15.96
CA GLN A 181 12.68 3.11 -16.88
C GLN A 181 12.33 3.53 -18.31
N GLN A 182 11.35 4.42 -18.50
CA GLN A 182 11.01 4.95 -19.82
C GLN A 182 12.16 5.77 -20.42
N LYS A 183 12.82 6.61 -19.63
CA LYS A 183 13.97 7.40 -20.07
C LYS A 183 15.15 6.50 -20.43
N GLN A 184 15.41 5.46 -19.63
CA GLN A 184 16.45 4.48 -19.91
C GLN A 184 16.13 3.67 -21.18
N ALA A 185 14.90 3.17 -21.33
CA ALA A 185 14.47 2.46 -22.53
C ALA A 185 14.53 3.35 -23.78
N GLN A 186 14.22 4.65 -23.67
CA GLN A 186 14.37 5.62 -24.77
C GLN A 186 15.85 5.86 -25.11
N LEU A 187 16.72 6.00 -24.11
CA LEU A 187 18.16 6.15 -24.33
C LEU A 187 18.75 4.91 -25.00
N GLU A 188 18.44 3.71 -24.50
CA GLU A 188 18.87 2.43 -25.09
C GLU A 188 18.30 2.24 -26.51
N ALA A 189 17.03 2.59 -26.75
CA ALA A 189 16.44 2.54 -28.09
C ALA A 189 17.10 3.53 -29.05
N GLN A 190 17.43 4.74 -28.58
CA GLN A 190 18.10 5.76 -29.39
C GLN A 190 19.56 5.36 -29.68
N GLU A 191 20.26 4.78 -28.71
CA GLU A 191 21.62 4.27 -28.89
C GLU A 191 21.65 3.06 -29.83
N ALA A 192 20.71 2.12 -29.68
CA ALA A 192 20.54 1.00 -30.60
C ALA A 192 20.17 1.46 -32.02
N ALA A 193 19.36 2.51 -32.16
CA ALA A 193 19.03 3.10 -33.46
C ALA A 193 20.26 3.78 -34.09
N LYS A 194 21.04 4.55 -33.32
CA LYS A 194 22.30 5.16 -33.78
C LYS A 194 23.32 4.08 -34.18
N ALA A 195 23.54 3.06 -33.35
CA ALA A 195 24.44 1.96 -33.67
C ALA A 195 24.03 1.19 -34.95
N LYS A 196 22.73 0.96 -35.16
CA LYS A 196 22.22 0.37 -36.41
C LYS A 196 22.43 1.29 -37.61
N ALA A 197 22.23 2.60 -37.45
CA ALA A 197 22.46 3.58 -38.51
C ALA A 197 23.94 3.66 -38.89
N ASP A 198 24.84 3.71 -37.90
CA ASP A 198 26.29 3.75 -38.11
C ASP A 198 26.80 2.45 -38.75
N ALA A 199 26.32 1.28 -38.31
CA ALA A 199 26.65 -0.01 -38.91
C ALA A 199 26.16 -0.09 -40.37
N ALA A 200 24.95 0.38 -40.66
CA ALA A 200 24.41 0.41 -42.02
C ALA A 200 25.18 1.40 -42.92
N ALA A 201 25.60 2.55 -42.38
CA ALA A 201 26.42 3.53 -43.11
C ALA A 201 27.81 2.96 -43.42
N LYS A 202 28.46 2.30 -42.45
CA LYS A 202 29.77 1.65 -42.64
C LYS A 202 29.70 0.51 -43.65
N ALA A 203 28.68 -0.34 -43.59
CA ALA A 203 28.47 -1.42 -44.56
C ALA A 203 28.23 -0.90 -45.98
N LYS A 204 27.44 0.18 -46.14
CA LYS A 204 27.24 0.83 -47.45
C LYS A 204 28.54 1.46 -47.98
N ALA A 205 29.33 2.10 -47.13
CA ALA A 205 30.61 2.69 -47.52
C ALA A 205 31.63 1.62 -47.97
N GLU A 206 31.72 0.51 -47.23
CA GLU A 206 32.64 -0.59 -47.53
C GLU A 206 32.24 -1.34 -48.82
N SER A 207 30.93 -1.56 -49.02
CA SER A 207 30.36 -2.08 -50.27
C SER A 207 30.71 -1.19 -51.48
N GLN A 208 30.51 0.13 -51.36
CA GLN A 208 30.83 1.06 -52.44
C GLN A 208 32.33 1.16 -52.72
N ALA A 209 33.18 1.07 -51.69
CA ALA A 209 34.63 1.04 -51.85
C ALA A 209 35.09 -0.23 -52.57
N LYS A 210 34.56 -1.42 -52.19
CA LYS A 210 34.84 -2.68 -52.89
C LYS A 210 34.37 -2.65 -54.35
N ALA A 211 33.16 -2.16 -54.61
CA ALA A 211 32.62 -2.06 -55.97
C ALA A 211 33.45 -1.12 -56.85
N LYS A 212 33.89 0.04 -56.32
CA LYS A 212 34.79 0.96 -57.04
C LYS A 212 36.17 0.36 -57.28
N ALA A 213 36.73 -0.37 -56.32
CA ALA A 213 38.02 -1.04 -56.47
C ALA A 213 37.96 -2.17 -57.51
N GLU A 214 36.91 -2.99 -57.50
CA GLU A 214 36.73 -4.07 -58.47
C GLU A 214 36.47 -3.52 -59.89
N ALA A 215 35.68 -2.44 -60.01
CA ALA A 215 35.50 -1.75 -61.29
C ALA A 215 36.81 -1.16 -61.84
N ALA A 216 37.64 -0.55 -60.98
CA ALA A 216 38.95 -0.03 -61.37
C ALA A 216 39.94 -1.15 -61.74
N ALA A 217 39.89 -2.30 -61.05
CA ALA A 217 40.71 -3.46 -61.36
C ALA A 217 40.30 -4.10 -62.70
N ARG A 218 38.99 -4.26 -62.95
CA ARG A 218 38.47 -4.74 -64.25
C ARG A 218 38.83 -3.79 -65.38
N ALA A 219 38.67 -2.48 -65.20
CA ALA A 219 39.06 -1.51 -66.21
C ALA A 219 40.57 -1.56 -66.54
N LYS A 220 41.44 -1.74 -65.53
CA LYS A 220 42.87 -1.94 -65.75
C LYS A 220 43.19 -3.27 -66.44
N ALA A 221 42.50 -4.35 -66.06
CA ALA A 221 42.67 -5.67 -66.68
C ALA A 221 42.21 -5.67 -68.15
N ASP A 222 41.07 -5.05 -68.44
CA ASP A 222 40.53 -4.91 -69.80
C ASP A 222 41.44 -4.03 -70.67
N ALA A 223 42.00 -2.95 -70.12
CA ALA A 223 42.98 -2.11 -70.81
C ALA A 223 44.29 -2.86 -71.09
N ALA A 224 44.79 -3.64 -70.13
CA ALA A 224 45.98 -4.46 -70.30
C ALA A 224 45.75 -5.60 -71.31
N ALA A 225 44.58 -6.24 -71.29
CA ALA A 225 44.19 -7.26 -72.25
C ALA A 225 44.08 -6.69 -73.66
N LYS A 226 43.45 -5.51 -73.84
CA LYS A 226 43.43 -4.80 -75.13
C LYS A 226 44.83 -4.46 -75.62
N ALA A 227 45.68 -3.88 -74.76
CA ALA A 227 47.05 -3.54 -75.13
C ALA A 227 47.89 -4.77 -75.53
N LYS A 228 47.68 -5.91 -74.85
CA LYS A 228 48.34 -7.18 -75.20
C LYS A 228 47.82 -7.72 -76.53
N LEU A 229 46.50 -7.71 -76.75
CA LEU A 229 45.87 -8.14 -77.98
C LEU A 229 46.32 -7.28 -79.18
N ASP A 230 46.43 -5.96 -79.00
CA ASP A 230 46.90 -5.05 -80.05
C ASP A 230 48.38 -5.28 -80.38
N ARG A 231 49.23 -5.58 -79.38
CA ARG A 231 50.61 -6.03 -79.62
C ARG A 231 50.67 -7.34 -80.41
N GLU A 232 49.86 -8.34 -80.05
CA GLU A 232 49.79 -9.61 -80.78
C GLU A 232 49.27 -9.44 -82.20
N ARG A 233 48.25 -8.60 -82.42
CA ARG A 233 47.74 -8.26 -83.76
C ARG A 233 48.82 -7.60 -84.61
N ASN A 234 49.54 -6.63 -84.06
CA ASN A 234 50.64 -5.96 -84.76
C ASN A 234 51.80 -6.92 -85.05
N ALA A 235 52.16 -7.78 -84.09
CA ALA A 235 53.20 -8.80 -84.30
C ALA A 235 52.79 -9.83 -85.37
N ARG A 236 51.52 -10.26 -85.40
CA ARG A 236 50.99 -11.15 -86.42
C ARG A 236 50.93 -10.49 -87.80
N LEU A 237 50.58 -9.21 -87.88
CA LEU A 237 50.66 -8.43 -89.12
C LEU A 237 52.11 -8.29 -89.61
N ALA A 238 53.06 -8.03 -88.71
CA ALA A 238 54.48 -7.98 -89.05
C ALA A 238 55.02 -9.36 -89.51
N GLN A 239 54.60 -10.43 -88.84
CA GLN A 239 54.92 -11.80 -89.25
C GLN A 239 54.29 -12.13 -90.60
N MET A 240 53.05 -11.71 -90.87
CA MET A 240 52.39 -11.91 -92.17
C MET A 240 53.01 -11.05 -93.28
N GLN A 241 53.54 -9.86 -92.95
CA GLN A 241 54.33 -9.05 -93.88
C GLN A 241 55.72 -9.65 -94.14
N GLY A 242 56.26 -10.45 -93.20
CA GLY A 242 57.41 -11.34 -93.41
C GLY A 242 57.06 -12.70 -94.05
N LEU A 243 55.78 -13.08 -94.01
CA LEU A 243 55.21 -14.31 -94.56
C LEU A 243 54.27 -13.98 -95.75
N ALA A 244 54.64 -12.95 -96.53
CA ALA A 244 54.24 -12.80 -97.93
C ALA A 244 55.00 -13.79 -98.84
N GLY A 245 55.44 -14.91 -98.27
CA GLY A 245 55.55 -16.22 -98.88
C GLY A 245 54.97 -17.25 -97.90
N ALA A 246 53.83 -17.85 -98.26
CA ALA A 246 53.16 -19.00 -97.63
C ALA A 246 52.11 -18.74 -96.50
N GLY A 247 50.84 -18.70 -96.91
CA GLY A 247 49.80 -19.71 -96.57
C GLY A 247 49.14 -19.76 -95.17
N GLU A 248 47.82 -19.51 -95.15
CA GLU A 248 46.70 -20.06 -94.31
C GLU A 248 46.88 -20.18 -92.76
N GLY A 249 46.02 -19.68 -91.86
CA GLY A 249 44.55 -19.69 -91.79
C GLY A 249 44.09 -20.64 -90.65
N GLY A 250 44.13 -20.27 -89.35
CA GLY A 250 42.98 -19.96 -88.46
C GLY A 250 41.77 -20.92 -88.56
N GLY A 251 41.14 -21.52 -87.54
CA GLY A 251 41.04 -21.34 -86.08
C GLY A 251 39.58 -21.69 -85.63
N GLN A 252 39.38 -22.62 -84.70
CA GLN A 252 38.07 -23.06 -84.12
C GLN A 252 37.72 -22.16 -82.88
N GLY A 253 36.55 -21.52 -82.74
CA GLY A 253 35.25 -22.05 -82.24
C GLY A 253 34.99 -21.68 -80.74
N LEU A 254 34.46 -20.49 -80.41
CA LEU A 254 33.06 -20.18 -79.95
C LEU A 254 32.47 -21.13 -78.87
N ALA A 255 32.29 -20.67 -77.61
CA ALA A 255 31.05 -20.15 -76.99
C ALA A 255 30.38 -21.19 -76.05
N LYS A 256 29.50 -20.92 -75.08
CA LYS A 256 29.15 -19.80 -74.17
C LYS A 256 27.97 -20.32 -73.31
N SER A 257 27.94 -19.92 -72.03
CA SER A 257 26.77 -19.75 -71.14
C SER A 257 26.03 -20.97 -70.55
N GLY A 258 25.85 -20.86 -69.23
CA GLY A 258 24.75 -21.47 -68.46
C GLY A 258 24.46 -20.62 -67.22
N THR A 259 23.57 -19.65 -67.35
CA THR A 259 22.91 -18.94 -66.24
C THR A 259 21.61 -19.68 -65.88
N GLY A 260 21.50 -20.16 -64.64
CA GLY A 260 20.28 -20.76 -64.10
C GLY A 260 19.62 -19.83 -63.08
N THR A 261 18.42 -19.35 -63.42
CA THR A 261 17.53 -18.53 -62.59
C THR A 261 16.64 -19.44 -61.75
N GLY A 262 16.71 -19.35 -60.41
CA GLY A 262 15.82 -20.07 -59.49
C GLY A 262 14.73 -19.14 -58.95
N SER A 263 13.48 -19.40 -59.31
CA SER A 263 12.28 -18.74 -58.80
C SER A 263 11.65 -19.63 -57.72
N GLY A 264 11.57 -19.14 -56.48
CA GLY A 264 10.92 -19.82 -55.35
C GLY A 264 10.23 -18.78 -54.48
N GLY A 265 8.94 -18.54 -54.72
CA GLY A 265 8.17 -17.50 -54.06
C GLY A 265 7.22 -18.06 -53.00
N ASN A 266 7.56 -17.88 -51.73
CA ASN A 266 6.70 -18.13 -50.54
C ASN A 266 5.53 -17.12 -50.39
N ALA A 267 5.00 -16.59 -51.50
CA ALA A 267 3.93 -15.59 -51.47
C ALA A 267 2.55 -16.27 -51.40
N ALA A 268 1.67 -15.78 -50.52
CA ALA A 268 0.30 -16.30 -50.40
C ALA A 268 -0.46 -16.16 -51.73
N SER A 269 -1.24 -17.18 -52.10
CA SER A 269 -2.04 -17.11 -53.32
C SER A 269 -3.13 -16.04 -53.23
N PRO A 270 -3.52 -15.41 -54.34
CA PRO A 270 -4.70 -14.54 -54.38
C PRO A 270 -5.96 -15.30 -53.92
N GLY A 271 -6.58 -14.88 -52.82
CA GLY A 271 -7.80 -15.49 -52.25
C GLY A 271 -7.59 -16.35 -50.99
N TYR A 272 -6.34 -16.66 -50.61
CA TYR A 272 -6.05 -17.40 -49.38
C TYR A 272 -6.56 -16.67 -48.11
N ALA A 273 -6.45 -15.34 -48.10
CA ALA A 273 -6.93 -14.50 -47.00
C ALA A 273 -8.43 -14.70 -46.71
N ASP A 274 -9.24 -14.94 -47.75
CA ASP A 274 -10.69 -15.10 -47.62
C ASP A 274 -11.05 -16.49 -47.11
N LYS A 275 -10.27 -17.51 -47.49
CA LYS A 275 -10.37 -18.87 -46.93
C LYS A 275 -10.12 -18.87 -45.42
N VAL A 276 -9.08 -18.14 -44.98
CA VAL A 276 -8.78 -17.96 -43.56
C VAL A 276 -9.86 -17.13 -42.86
N ARG A 277 -10.34 -16.03 -43.46
CA ARG A 277 -11.44 -15.23 -42.90
C ARG A 277 -12.70 -16.07 -42.67
N ARG A 278 -13.09 -16.90 -43.63
CA ARG A 278 -14.26 -17.78 -43.51
C ARG A 278 -14.15 -18.79 -42.38
N ARG A 279 -12.93 -19.27 -42.09
CA ARG A 279 -12.66 -20.17 -40.96
C ARG A 279 -12.70 -19.45 -39.62
N VAL A 280 -12.20 -18.21 -39.57
CA VAL A 280 -12.04 -17.42 -38.33
C VAL A 280 -13.33 -16.70 -37.93
N LYS A 281 -14.09 -16.17 -38.89
CA LYS A 281 -15.31 -15.38 -38.66
C LYS A 281 -16.32 -16.01 -37.68
N PRO A 282 -16.70 -17.31 -37.79
CA PRO A 282 -17.65 -17.91 -36.85
C PRO A 282 -17.11 -18.04 -35.41
N ASN A 283 -15.79 -17.98 -35.22
CA ASN A 283 -15.16 -18.05 -33.90
C ASN A 283 -15.01 -16.68 -33.23
N ILE A 284 -15.37 -15.59 -33.90
CA ILE A 284 -15.31 -14.23 -33.33
C ILE A 284 -16.53 -13.99 -32.45
N VAL A 285 -16.34 -14.07 -31.13
CA VAL A 285 -17.36 -13.72 -30.13
C VAL A 285 -17.22 -12.25 -29.76
N TRP A 286 -18.08 -11.39 -30.33
CA TRP A 286 -18.11 -9.95 -30.04
C TRP A 286 -19.55 -9.42 -29.88
N GLY A 287 -19.82 -8.80 -28.72
CA GLY A 287 -21.13 -8.24 -28.36
C GLY A 287 -21.20 -6.71 -28.29
N GLY A 288 -20.12 -6.01 -28.66
CA GLY A 288 -20.08 -4.54 -28.65
C GLY A 288 -20.48 -3.90 -29.99
N GLU A 289 -20.29 -2.59 -30.10
CA GLU A 289 -20.52 -1.85 -31.34
C GLU A 289 -19.69 -2.44 -32.50
N ARG A 290 -20.31 -2.58 -33.66
CA ARG A 290 -19.70 -3.21 -34.85
C ARG A 290 -19.35 -2.21 -35.96
N ALA A 291 -19.86 -0.98 -35.87
CA ALA A 291 -19.63 0.04 -36.87
C ALA A 291 -18.17 0.52 -36.86
N GLY A 292 -17.52 0.57 -38.02
CA GLY A 292 -16.20 1.18 -38.20
C GLY A 292 -14.99 0.41 -37.64
N LEU A 293 -15.19 -0.71 -36.92
CA LEU A 293 -14.07 -1.48 -36.37
C LEU A 293 -13.39 -2.33 -37.45
N THR A 294 -12.14 -2.00 -37.74
CA THR A 294 -11.29 -2.72 -38.70
C THR A 294 -9.93 -3.00 -38.10
N THR A 295 -9.55 -4.27 -38.01
CA THR A 295 -8.27 -4.71 -37.45
C THR A 295 -7.45 -5.41 -38.52
N ILE A 296 -6.19 -5.02 -38.70
CA ILE A 296 -5.27 -5.69 -39.60
C ILE A 296 -4.32 -6.53 -38.76
N VAL A 297 -4.29 -7.84 -39.02
CA VAL A 297 -3.52 -8.81 -38.26
C VAL A 297 -2.53 -9.52 -39.19
N ARG A 298 -1.27 -9.58 -38.77
CA ARG A 298 -0.24 -10.40 -39.40
C ARG A 298 -0.12 -11.72 -38.65
N ILE A 299 -0.32 -12.80 -39.39
CA ILE A 299 -0.29 -14.18 -38.93
C ILE A 299 0.96 -14.84 -39.50
N ARG A 300 1.71 -15.56 -38.69
CA ARG A 300 2.77 -16.48 -39.12
C ARG A 300 2.37 -17.89 -38.74
N CYS A 301 2.50 -18.82 -39.67
CA CYS A 301 2.12 -20.21 -39.49
C CYS A 301 3.15 -21.16 -40.09
N THR A 302 3.13 -22.41 -39.64
CA THR A 302 3.93 -23.51 -40.21
C THR A 302 3.32 -23.96 -41.54
N PRO A 303 4.06 -24.63 -42.44
CA PRO A 303 3.48 -25.18 -43.67
C PRO A 303 2.28 -26.11 -43.44
N SER A 304 2.15 -26.70 -42.25
CA SER A 304 1.03 -27.56 -41.80
C SER A 304 -0.22 -26.79 -41.36
N GLY A 305 -0.14 -25.46 -41.20
CA GLY A 305 -1.24 -24.60 -40.76
C GLY A 305 -1.28 -24.31 -39.27
N ASP A 306 -0.27 -24.74 -38.50
CA ASP A 306 -0.15 -24.40 -37.08
C ASP A 306 0.29 -22.96 -36.89
N LEU A 307 -0.21 -22.34 -35.83
CA LEU A 307 0.04 -20.94 -35.54
C LEU A 307 1.40 -20.75 -34.87
N LEU A 308 2.28 -19.94 -35.48
CA LEU A 308 3.56 -19.54 -34.88
C LEU A 308 3.43 -18.23 -34.12
N SER A 309 2.81 -17.21 -34.73
CA SER A 309 2.58 -15.93 -34.06
C SER A 309 1.44 -15.15 -34.70
N VAL A 310 0.74 -14.38 -33.86
CA VAL A 310 -0.30 -13.43 -34.27
C VAL A 310 0.11 -12.06 -33.75
N SER A 311 0.12 -11.07 -34.64
CA SER A 311 0.45 -9.69 -34.27
C SER A 311 -0.54 -8.75 -34.94
N VAL A 312 -1.08 -7.82 -34.16
CA VAL A 312 -1.96 -6.77 -34.68
C VAL A 312 -1.08 -5.72 -35.36
N SER A 313 -1.16 -5.64 -36.68
CA SER A 313 -0.43 -4.63 -37.47
C SER A 313 -1.13 -3.28 -37.45
N ARG A 314 -2.46 -3.26 -37.35
CA ARG A 314 -3.26 -2.04 -37.19
C ARG A 314 -4.43 -2.32 -36.25
N PRO A 315 -4.48 -1.70 -35.06
CA PRO A 315 -5.60 -1.87 -34.13
C PRO A 315 -6.86 -1.17 -34.67
N SER A 316 -8.03 -1.65 -34.27
CA SER A 316 -9.33 -1.06 -34.64
C SER A 316 -9.68 0.20 -33.85
N GLY A 317 -8.92 0.51 -32.79
CA GLY A 317 -9.27 1.51 -31.78
C GLY A 317 -10.07 0.94 -30.62
N ASN A 318 -10.54 -0.31 -30.70
CA ASN A 318 -11.18 -1.03 -29.60
C ASN A 318 -10.38 -2.30 -29.26
N SER A 319 -9.75 -2.30 -28.08
CA SER A 319 -8.93 -3.43 -27.62
C SER A 319 -9.74 -4.73 -27.42
N GLY A 320 -11.02 -4.62 -27.08
CA GLY A 320 -11.90 -5.77 -26.93
C GLY A 320 -12.16 -6.48 -28.26
N TRP A 321 -12.39 -5.73 -29.33
CA TRP A 321 -12.53 -6.28 -30.68
C TRP A 321 -11.23 -6.89 -31.18
N ASP A 322 -10.10 -6.20 -30.99
CA ASP A 322 -8.79 -6.70 -31.40
C ASP A 322 -8.45 -8.03 -30.68
N GLN A 323 -8.75 -8.13 -29.39
CA GLN A 323 -8.54 -9.36 -28.62
C GLN A 323 -9.48 -10.48 -29.07
N ALA A 324 -10.74 -10.17 -29.38
CA ALA A 324 -11.70 -11.16 -29.90
C ALA A 324 -11.22 -11.75 -31.24
N VAL A 325 -10.65 -10.92 -32.13
CA VAL A 325 -10.05 -11.37 -33.38
C VAL A 325 -8.83 -12.27 -33.15
N VAL A 326 -7.93 -11.89 -32.22
CA VAL A 326 -6.75 -12.72 -31.89
C VAL A 326 -7.17 -14.07 -31.32
N ASN A 327 -8.13 -14.09 -30.39
CA ASN A 327 -8.65 -15.32 -29.80
C ASN A 327 -9.33 -16.20 -30.85
N ALA A 328 -10.09 -15.61 -31.79
CA ALA A 328 -10.73 -16.34 -32.86
C ALA A 328 -9.72 -16.98 -33.84
N ILE A 329 -8.60 -16.30 -34.12
CA ILE A 329 -7.51 -16.87 -34.94
C ILE A 329 -6.89 -18.07 -34.23
N GLN A 330 -6.63 -17.96 -32.92
CA GLN A 330 -6.11 -19.07 -32.11
C GLN A 330 -7.06 -20.26 -32.06
N ALA A 331 -8.37 -20.01 -31.95
CA ALA A 331 -9.40 -21.06 -31.99
C ALA A 331 -9.61 -21.69 -33.38
N SER A 332 -9.01 -21.13 -34.42
CA SER A 332 -9.17 -21.57 -35.82
C SER A 332 -8.01 -22.41 -36.35
N VAL A 333 -7.07 -22.78 -35.47
CA VAL A 333 -5.91 -23.62 -35.80
C VAL A 333 -6.33 -25.10 -35.91
N PRO A 334 -5.82 -25.86 -36.88
CA PRO A 334 -4.92 -25.44 -37.96
C PRO A 334 -5.65 -24.65 -39.06
N LEU A 335 -4.94 -23.67 -39.64
CA LEU A 335 -5.42 -22.88 -40.76
C LEU A 335 -5.56 -23.74 -42.02
N PRO A 336 -6.56 -23.47 -42.89
CA PRO A 336 -6.76 -24.25 -44.10
C PRO A 336 -5.54 -24.15 -45.03
N PRO A 337 -5.17 -25.20 -45.78
CA PRO A 337 -4.07 -25.15 -46.74
C PRO A 337 -4.38 -24.20 -47.91
N ASP A 338 -3.33 -23.62 -48.49
CA ASP A 338 -3.43 -22.81 -49.71
C ASP A 338 -3.58 -23.69 -50.97
N THR A 339 -3.62 -23.10 -52.17
CA THR A 339 -3.68 -23.82 -53.45
C THR A 339 -2.53 -24.81 -53.63
N ASP A 340 -1.39 -24.54 -53.02
CA ASP A 340 -0.17 -25.34 -53.12
C ASP A 340 -0.11 -26.45 -52.06
N GLY A 341 -1.21 -26.68 -51.32
CA GLY A 341 -1.30 -27.70 -50.26
C GLY A 341 -0.62 -27.32 -48.94
N HIS A 342 0.12 -26.21 -48.90
CA HIS A 342 0.78 -25.67 -47.71
C HIS A 342 0.26 -24.30 -47.33
N THR A 343 0.37 -23.91 -46.06
CA THR A 343 0.06 -22.53 -45.66
C THR A 343 1.30 -21.62 -45.80
N PRO A 344 1.14 -20.37 -46.28
CA PRO A 344 2.23 -19.43 -46.42
C PRO A 344 2.80 -19.02 -45.07
N SER A 345 4.13 -18.89 -44.97
CA SER A 345 4.82 -18.59 -43.70
C SER A 345 4.41 -17.27 -43.03
N SER A 346 3.89 -16.31 -43.78
CA SER A 346 3.31 -15.08 -43.24
C SER A 346 2.21 -14.53 -44.14
N ILE A 347 1.07 -14.17 -43.54
CA ILE A 347 -0.03 -13.51 -44.23
C ILE A 347 -0.55 -12.32 -43.41
N THR A 348 -1.03 -11.28 -44.09
CA THR A 348 -1.71 -10.15 -43.46
C THR A 348 -3.18 -10.17 -43.86
N ILE A 349 -4.07 -10.21 -42.86
CA ILE A 349 -5.52 -10.31 -43.04
C ILE A 349 -6.21 -9.14 -42.35
N THR A 350 -7.23 -8.61 -43.00
CA THR A 350 -8.07 -7.54 -42.44
C THR A 350 -9.39 -8.13 -41.96
N PHE A 351 -9.76 -7.87 -40.71
CA PHE A 351 -11.04 -8.27 -40.10
C PHE A 351 -11.89 -7.03 -39.85
N LYS A 352 -13.14 -7.07 -40.27
CA LYS A 352 -14.14 -6.00 -40.06
C LYS A 352 -15.26 -6.53 -39.19
N ALA A 353 -15.76 -5.72 -38.26
CA ALA A 353 -16.85 -6.12 -37.38
C ALA A 353 -18.25 -6.01 -38.03
N ALA A 354 -18.39 -5.16 -39.04
CA ALA A 354 -19.66 -4.86 -39.72
C ALA A 354 -19.94 -5.75 -40.96
N GLU A 355 -19.23 -6.86 -41.14
CA GLU A 355 -19.31 -7.71 -42.34
C GLU A 355 -20.01 -9.04 -42.11
#